data_AF-A0AAV6CMF3-F1
#
_entry.id   AF-A0AAV6CMF3-F1
#
_cell.length_a   1.000
_cell.length_b   1.000
_cell.length_c   1.000
_cell.angle_alpha   90.00
_cell.angle_beta   90.00
_cell.angle_gamma   90.00
#
_symmetry.space_group_name_H-M   'P 1'
#
loop_
_entity.id
_entity.type
_entity.pdbx_description
1 polymer ?
#
loop_
_entity_poly.entity_id
_entity_poly.type
_entity_poly.pdbx_seq_one_letter_code
_entity_poly.pdbx_strand_id
1 'polypeptide(L)'
;MNKPRSDSVLDAMPENQREALEEWLFEENLSYADAQKRLLADFGVRCSRSGLCAFYQRTAEKRLLANIQESARKANSVVQRFQENPSDNYKAVLNMVGQIAFEASLKENGLDPELLFNFTKLVIAGKDRELKAQRLALDERRVKLLEERAAKAEAAEGTLKDVSLTPEEKQARIREIFGLPN
;
A
#
# COMPACT_ATOMS: atom_id res chain seq x y z
N MET A 1 14.71 30.57 15.93
CA MET A 1 15.51 29.41 16.37
C MET A 1 16.94 29.89 16.57
N ASN A 2 17.41 30.01 17.82
CA ASN A 2 18.80 30.39 18.07
C ASN A 2 19.71 29.21 17.73
N LYS A 3 20.77 29.49 16.98
CA LYS A 3 21.81 28.53 16.59
C LYS A 3 22.31 27.81 17.86
N PRO A 4 22.27 26.46 17.94
CA PRO A 4 22.76 25.77 19.11
C PRO A 4 24.24 26.09 19.29
N ARG A 5 24.62 26.47 20.52
CA ARG A 5 26.01 26.64 20.92
C ARG A 5 26.72 25.31 20.68
N SER A 6 27.69 25.28 19.75
CA SER A 6 28.48 24.09 19.40
C SER A 6 29.44 23.64 20.51
N ASP A 7 29.33 24.26 21.67
CA ASP A 7 30.17 24.18 22.85
C ASP A 7 29.50 23.37 24.00
N SER A 8 28.37 22.71 23.74
CA SER A 8 27.78 21.76 24.68
C SER A 8 28.68 20.53 24.82
N VAL A 9 29.17 20.28 26.03
CA VAL A 9 29.99 19.10 26.40
C VAL A 9 29.37 17.79 25.89
N LEU A 10 28.04 17.69 25.90
CA LEU A 10 27.30 16.51 25.44
C LEU A 10 27.34 16.30 23.92
N ASP A 11 27.47 17.37 23.13
CA ASP A 11 27.54 17.25 21.66
C ASP A 11 28.96 16.88 21.20
N ALA A 12 29.97 17.27 21.99
CA ALA A 12 31.39 16.98 21.75
C ALA A 12 31.85 15.62 22.30
N MET A 13 30.94 14.82 22.89
CA MET A 13 31.30 13.50 23.41
C MET A 13 31.73 12.55 22.28
N PRO A 14 32.67 11.62 22.57
CA PRO A 14 32.95 10.49 21.71
C PRO A 14 31.68 9.69 21.40
N GLU A 15 31.64 9.08 20.21
CA GLU A 15 30.43 8.41 19.71
C GLU A 15 29.94 7.31 20.64
N ASN A 16 30.84 6.49 21.19
CA ASN A 16 30.50 5.42 22.13
C ASN A 16 29.85 5.94 23.44
N GLN A 17 30.23 7.12 23.92
CA GLN A 17 29.62 7.75 25.10
C GLN A 17 28.24 8.36 24.75
N ARG A 18 28.11 8.88 23.52
CA ARG A 18 26.86 9.41 22.99
C ARG A 18 25.83 8.29 22.84
N GLU A 19 26.21 7.17 22.23
CA GLU A 19 25.38 5.98 22.05
C GLU A 19 24.89 5.43 23.40
N ALA A 20 25.79 5.30 24.38
CA ALA A 20 25.41 4.87 25.73
C ALA A 20 24.40 5.83 26.38
N LEU A 21 24.62 7.15 26.27
CA LEU A 21 23.67 8.14 26.79
C LEU A 21 22.31 8.06 26.08
N GLU A 22 22.29 7.82 24.78
CA GLU A 22 21.06 7.63 24.04
C GLU A 22 20.32 6.36 24.46
N GLU A 23 21.02 5.24 24.60
CA GLU A 23 20.44 3.99 25.11
C GLU A 23 19.78 4.20 26.47
N TRP A 24 20.48 4.87 27.39
CA TRP A 24 19.95 5.18 28.72
C TRP A 24 18.67 6.01 28.67
N LEU A 25 18.63 7.04 27.84
CA LEU A 25 17.51 7.99 27.79
C LEU A 25 16.31 7.49 26.98
N PHE A 26 16.54 6.72 25.92
CA PHE A 26 15.49 6.31 24.98
C PHE A 26 15.04 4.86 25.15
N GLU A 27 15.95 3.95 25.52
CA GLU A 27 15.64 2.52 25.64
C GLU A 27 15.44 2.12 27.11
N GLU A 28 16.37 2.50 28.00
CA GLU A 28 16.26 2.23 29.45
C GLU A 28 15.34 3.21 30.18
N ASN A 29 14.91 4.31 29.53
CA ASN A 29 14.03 5.35 30.08
C ASN A 29 14.54 5.96 31.40
N LEU A 30 15.85 6.13 31.54
CA LEU A 30 16.47 6.74 32.72
C LEU A 30 16.06 8.21 32.89
N SER A 31 15.90 8.61 34.15
CA SER A 31 15.67 10.02 34.48
C SER A 31 16.92 10.86 34.16
N TYR A 32 16.75 12.16 33.88
CA TYR A 32 17.89 13.05 33.65
C TYR A 32 18.86 13.11 34.83
N ALA A 33 18.35 12.96 36.06
CA ALA A 33 19.20 12.98 37.26
C ALA A 33 20.07 11.72 37.34
N ASP A 34 19.53 10.57 36.95
CA ASP A 34 20.26 9.30 36.98
C ASP A 34 21.23 9.19 35.82
N ALA A 35 20.82 9.62 34.61
CA ALA A 35 21.71 9.74 33.47
C ALA A 35 22.89 10.69 33.76
N GLN A 36 22.66 11.80 34.46
CA GLN A 36 23.72 12.72 34.88
C GLN A 36 24.72 12.06 35.85
N LYS A 37 24.22 11.32 36.85
CA LYS A 37 25.08 10.58 37.79
C LYS A 37 25.89 9.51 37.07
N ARG A 38 25.26 8.78 36.15
CA ARG A 38 25.90 7.70 35.39
C ARG A 38 26.95 8.22 34.42
N LEU A 39 26.69 9.33 33.72
CA LEU A 39 27.69 10.02 32.90
C LEU A 39 28.94 10.42 33.71
N LEU A 40 28.75 10.90 34.95
CA LEU A 40 29.86 11.26 35.81
C LEU A 40 30.63 10.02 36.31
N ALA A 41 29.92 8.95 36.68
CA ALA A 41 30.52 7.73 37.21
C ALA A 41 31.28 6.93 36.12
N ASP A 42 30.66 6.73 34.97
CA ASP A 42 31.16 5.82 33.94
C ASP A 42 32.16 6.53 33.00
N PHE A 43 31.97 7.82 32.76
CA PHE A 43 32.74 8.58 31.77
C PHE A 43 33.41 9.85 32.31
N GLY A 44 33.21 10.21 33.58
CA GLY A 44 33.76 11.43 34.16
C GLY A 44 33.16 12.73 33.61
N VAL A 45 32.05 12.64 32.86
CA VAL A 45 31.45 13.78 32.15
C VAL A 45 30.49 14.53 33.08
N ARG A 46 30.79 15.81 33.35
CA ARG A 46 29.88 16.71 34.06
C ARG A 46 29.01 17.47 33.07
N CYS A 47 27.71 17.38 33.24
CA CYS A 47 26.74 18.16 32.47
C CYS A 47 25.68 18.75 33.39
N SER A 48 24.90 19.72 32.89
CA SER A 48 23.72 20.23 33.59
C SER A 48 22.46 19.48 33.14
N ARG A 49 21.44 19.44 34.00
CA ARG A 49 20.12 18.88 33.65
C ARG A 49 19.51 19.56 32.41
N SER A 50 19.68 20.88 32.27
CA SER A 50 19.23 21.62 31.09
C SER A 50 20.00 21.21 29.83
N GLY A 51 21.29 20.90 29.96
CA GLY A 51 22.10 20.33 28.88
C GLY A 51 21.58 18.97 28.42
N LEU A 52 21.26 18.08 29.36
CA LEU A 52 20.65 16.77 29.06
C LEU A 52 19.28 16.90 28.39
N CYS A 53 18.43 17.80 28.88
CA CYS A 53 17.13 18.06 28.26
C CYS A 53 17.28 18.54 26.82
N ALA A 54 18.21 19.48 26.57
CA ALA A 54 18.47 19.99 25.23
C ALA A 54 19.08 18.91 24.31
N PHE A 55 19.96 18.05 24.83
CA PHE A 55 20.49 16.89 24.11
C PHE A 55 19.36 15.94 23.72
N TYR A 56 18.53 15.54 24.68
CA TYR A 56 17.38 14.67 24.46
C TYR A 56 16.44 15.21 23.37
N GLN A 57 16.07 16.49 23.45
CA GLN A 57 15.19 17.10 22.46
C GLN A 57 15.75 17.05 21.03
N ARG A 58 17.04 17.38 20.85
CA ARG A 58 17.70 17.32 19.54
C ARG A 58 17.78 15.90 19.00
N THR A 59 18.14 14.94 19.86
CA THR A 59 18.24 13.54 19.45
C THR A 59 16.87 12.96 19.15
N ALA A 60 15.85 13.29 19.95
CA ALA A 60 14.47 12.88 19.71
C ALA A 60 13.95 13.42 18.36
N GLU A 61 14.24 14.68 18.02
CA GLU A 61 13.90 15.26 16.72
C GLU A 61 14.60 14.54 15.57
N LYS A 62 15.91 14.26 15.70
CA LYS A 62 16.67 13.49 14.70
C LYS A 62 16.11 12.07 14.51
N ARG A 63 15.82 11.37 15.62
CA ARG A 63 15.23 10.03 15.60
C ARG A 63 13.84 10.05 14.97
N LEU A 64 13.01 11.04 15.29
CA LEU A 64 11.70 11.22 14.67
C LEU A 64 11.81 11.42 13.15
N LEU A 65 12.70 12.30 12.70
CA LEU A 65 12.92 12.54 11.27
C LEU A 65 13.45 11.30 10.55
N ALA A 66 14.38 10.56 11.16
CA ALA A 66 14.88 9.29 10.63
C ALA A 66 13.75 8.25 10.51
N ASN A 67 12.91 8.13 11.54
CA ASN A 67 11.76 7.23 11.55
C ASN A 67 10.73 7.60 10.46
N ILE A 68 10.47 8.89 10.24
CA ILE A 68 9.58 9.38 9.18
C ILE A 68 10.16 9.03 7.80
N GLN A 69 11.46 9.28 7.58
CA GLN A 69 12.11 8.95 6.31
C GLN A 69 12.12 7.44 6.03
N GLU A 70 12.38 6.62 7.04
CA GLU A 70 12.35 5.17 6.90
C GLU A 70 10.94 4.66 6.63
N SER A 71 9.94 5.20 7.34
CA SER A 71 8.52 4.90 7.13
C SER A 71 8.07 5.27 5.71
N ALA A 72 8.49 6.45 5.22
CA ALA A 72 8.22 6.89 3.86
C ALA A 72 8.89 5.98 2.81
N ARG A 73 10.13 5.56 3.03
CA ARG A 73 10.82 4.59 2.15
C ARG A 73 10.10 3.25 2.10
N LYS A 74 9.69 2.72 3.25
CA LYS A 74 8.91 1.48 3.35
C LYS A 74 7.58 1.63 2.60
N ALA A 75 6.82 2.71 2.85
CA ALA A 75 5.57 2.98 2.16
C ALA A 75 5.76 3.10 0.63
N ASN A 76 6.79 3.80 0.17
CA ASN A 76 7.08 3.94 -1.25
C ASN A 76 7.49 2.61 -1.89
N SER A 77 8.27 1.77 -1.20
CA SER A 77 8.63 0.43 -1.70
C SER A 77 7.42 -0.49 -1.85
N VAL A 78 6.45 -0.34 -0.95
CA VAL A 78 5.18 -1.06 -1.01
C VAL A 78 4.39 -0.57 -2.22
N VAL A 79 4.21 0.75 -2.39
CA VAL A 79 3.53 1.33 -3.56
C VAL A 79 4.19 0.92 -4.88
N GLN A 80 5.52 0.90 -4.95
CA GLN A 80 6.24 0.48 -6.15
C GLN A 80 5.97 -0.99 -6.49
N ARG A 81 6.04 -1.89 -5.50
CA ARG A 81 5.68 -3.31 -5.69
C ARG A 81 4.23 -3.47 -6.14
N PHE A 82 3.33 -2.62 -5.65
CA PHE A 82 1.94 -2.55 -6.09
C PHE A 82 1.82 -2.07 -7.56
N GLN A 83 2.66 -1.16 -8.02
CA GLN A 83 2.62 -0.69 -9.41
C GLN A 83 3.20 -1.71 -10.39
N GLU A 84 4.19 -2.50 -9.98
CA GLU A 84 4.89 -3.47 -10.83
C GLU A 84 4.05 -4.72 -11.17
N ASN A 85 3.12 -5.14 -10.30
CA ASN A 85 2.24 -6.29 -10.55
C ASN A 85 0.76 -6.04 -10.19
N PRO A 86 0.04 -5.20 -10.94
CA PRO A 86 -1.33 -4.78 -10.65
C PRO A 86 -2.32 -5.92 -10.36
N SER A 87 -2.16 -7.06 -11.05
CA SER A 87 -3.04 -8.22 -10.98
C SER A 87 -2.83 -9.11 -9.75
N ASP A 88 -1.67 -9.05 -9.10
CA ASP A 88 -1.34 -9.90 -7.94
C ASP A 88 -1.45 -9.17 -6.59
N ASN A 89 -1.65 -7.85 -6.66
CA ASN A 89 -1.79 -6.94 -5.54
C ASN A 89 -2.88 -7.32 -4.56
N TYR A 90 -4.01 -7.82 -5.05
CA TYR A 90 -5.12 -8.22 -4.18
C TYR A 90 -4.73 -9.41 -3.29
N LYS A 91 -4.03 -10.40 -3.84
CA LYS A 91 -3.49 -11.53 -3.07
C LYS A 91 -2.39 -11.09 -2.13
N ALA A 92 -1.52 -10.17 -2.56
CA ALA A 92 -0.48 -9.60 -1.71
C ALA A 92 -1.05 -8.85 -0.50
N VAL A 93 -2.08 -8.01 -0.69
CA VAL A 93 -2.80 -7.32 0.41
C VAL A 93 -3.46 -8.34 1.33
N LEU A 94 -4.17 -9.32 0.78
CA LEU A 94 -4.79 -10.38 1.58
C LEU A 94 -3.77 -11.13 2.44
N ASN A 95 -2.62 -11.48 1.87
CA ASN A 95 -1.56 -12.18 2.59
C ASN A 95 -0.96 -11.29 3.69
N MET A 96 -0.72 -10.00 3.43
CA MET A 96 -0.25 -9.06 4.45
C MET A 96 -1.28 -8.88 5.58
N VAL A 97 -2.57 -8.78 5.25
CA VAL A 97 -3.65 -8.69 6.25
C VAL A 97 -3.72 -9.96 7.09
N GLY A 98 -3.63 -11.14 6.45
CA GLY A 98 -3.58 -12.43 7.13
C GLY A 98 -2.36 -12.54 8.05
N GLN A 99 -1.20 -12.07 7.60
CA GLN A 99 0.02 -12.02 8.40
C GLN A 99 -0.13 -11.08 9.61
N ILE A 100 -0.63 -9.86 9.41
CA ILE A 100 -0.84 -8.90 10.50
C ILE A 100 -1.86 -9.45 11.52
N ALA A 101 -2.94 -10.07 11.05
CA ALA A 101 -3.93 -10.68 11.92
C ALA A 101 -3.35 -11.87 12.72
N PHE A 102 -2.50 -12.68 12.09
CA PHE A 102 -1.78 -13.77 12.74
C PHE A 102 -0.77 -13.26 13.78
N GLU A 103 0.06 -12.30 13.42
CA GLU A 103 1.04 -11.67 14.32
C GLU A 103 0.37 -10.99 15.51
N ALA A 104 -0.78 -10.35 15.28
CA ALA A 104 -1.56 -9.75 16.35
C ALA A 104 -2.25 -10.79 17.25
N SER A 105 -2.62 -11.96 16.72
CA SER A 105 -3.11 -13.09 17.53
C SER A 105 -2.05 -13.70 18.44
N LEU A 106 -0.77 -13.51 18.11
CA LEU A 106 0.37 -13.98 18.90
C LEU A 106 0.81 -13.00 19.99
N LYS A 107 0.32 -11.75 19.98
CA LYS A 107 0.64 -10.74 21.01
C LYS A 107 -0.38 -10.81 22.15
N GLU A 108 0.11 -10.83 23.40
CA GLU A 108 -0.73 -10.87 24.61
C GLU A 108 -1.72 -9.67 24.74
N ASN A 109 -1.46 -8.56 24.06
CA ASN A 109 -2.27 -7.34 24.14
C ASN A 109 -3.46 -7.28 23.15
N GLY A 110 -3.74 -8.37 22.43
CA GLY A 110 -4.91 -8.45 21.56
C GLY A 110 -4.81 -7.59 20.30
N LEU A 111 -5.75 -7.84 19.39
CA LEU A 111 -5.79 -7.27 18.05
C LEU A 111 -6.46 -5.89 18.11
N ASP A 112 -5.83 -4.86 17.56
CA ASP A 112 -6.48 -3.53 17.41
C ASP A 112 -7.70 -3.66 16.47
N PRO A 113 -8.94 -3.53 17.01
CA PRO A 113 -10.15 -3.73 16.21
C PRO A 113 -10.28 -2.70 15.08
N GLU A 114 -9.74 -1.50 15.27
CA GLU A 114 -9.79 -0.43 14.27
C GLU A 114 -8.86 -0.75 13.09
N LEU A 115 -7.66 -1.26 13.39
CA LEU A 115 -6.73 -1.73 12.38
C LEU A 115 -7.34 -2.88 11.55
N LEU A 116 -7.94 -3.88 12.20
CA LEU A 116 -8.61 -5.00 11.52
C LEU A 116 -9.75 -4.53 10.63
N PHE A 117 -10.59 -3.62 11.14
CA PHE A 117 -11.73 -3.08 10.41
C PHE A 117 -11.29 -2.31 9.17
N ASN A 118 -10.25 -1.48 9.29
CA ASN A 118 -9.69 -0.71 8.18
C ASN A 118 -9.08 -1.63 7.11
N PHE A 119 -8.37 -2.68 7.51
CA PHE A 119 -7.87 -3.70 6.60
C PHE A 119 -8.99 -4.48 5.90
N THR A 120 -10.03 -4.87 6.64
CA THR A 120 -11.19 -5.59 6.08
C THR A 120 -11.92 -4.74 5.04
N LYS A 121 -12.12 -3.43 5.31
CA LYS A 121 -12.68 -2.49 4.32
C LYS A 121 -11.85 -2.42 3.04
N LEU A 122 -10.53 -2.39 3.16
CA LEU A 122 -9.63 -2.35 2.01
C LEU A 122 -9.77 -3.61 1.14
N VAL A 123 -9.86 -4.79 1.78
CA VAL A 123 -10.07 -6.08 1.11
C VAL A 123 -11.41 -6.10 0.37
N ILE A 124 -12.50 -5.68 1.02
CA ILE A 124 -13.84 -5.62 0.41
C ILE A 124 -13.82 -4.68 -0.81
N ALA A 125 -13.24 -3.49 -0.66
CA ALA A 125 -13.12 -2.53 -1.76
C ALA A 125 -12.30 -3.09 -2.94
N GLY A 126 -11.27 -3.90 -2.66
CA GLY A 126 -10.51 -4.64 -3.66
C GLY A 126 -11.37 -5.64 -4.43
N LYS A 127 -12.16 -6.48 -3.72
CA LYS A 127 -13.08 -7.43 -4.36
C LYS A 127 -14.17 -6.78 -5.17
N ASP A 128 -14.74 -5.69 -4.69
CA ASP A 128 -15.77 -4.96 -5.42
C ASP A 128 -15.25 -4.43 -6.76
N ARG A 129 -14.00 -3.97 -6.79
CA ARG A 129 -13.35 -3.53 -8.05
C ARG A 129 -13.12 -4.69 -9.00
N GLU A 130 -12.67 -5.84 -8.50
CA GLU A 130 -12.47 -7.04 -9.31
C GLU A 130 -13.79 -7.54 -9.93
N LEU A 131 -14.85 -7.64 -9.12
CA LEU A 131 -16.17 -8.05 -9.59
C LEU A 131 -16.73 -7.09 -10.63
N LYS A 132 -16.52 -5.78 -10.45
CA LYS A 132 -16.89 -4.76 -11.44
C LYS A 132 -16.13 -4.93 -12.76
N ALA A 133 -14.81 -5.19 -12.70
CA ALA A 133 -14.00 -5.41 -13.89
C ALA A 133 -14.44 -6.67 -14.65
N GLN A 134 -14.69 -7.78 -13.94
CA GLN A 134 -15.20 -9.01 -14.54
C GLN A 134 -16.57 -8.80 -15.20
N ARG A 135 -17.45 -8.03 -14.56
CA ARG A 135 -18.77 -7.72 -15.11
C ARG A 135 -18.68 -6.84 -16.35
N LEU A 136 -17.81 -5.83 -16.34
CA LEU A 136 -17.56 -4.99 -17.51
C LEU A 136 -17.07 -5.81 -18.70
N ALA A 137 -16.11 -6.72 -18.50
CA ALA A 137 -15.62 -7.60 -19.55
C ALA A 137 -16.71 -8.53 -20.12
N LEU A 138 -17.62 -9.02 -19.26
CA LEU A 138 -18.76 -9.83 -19.69
C LEU A 138 -19.75 -9.00 -20.51
N ASP A 139 -20.02 -7.76 -20.08
CA ASP A 139 -20.92 -6.84 -20.77
C ASP A 139 -20.35 -6.43 -22.14
N GLU A 140 -19.06 -6.12 -22.24
CA GLU A 140 -18.37 -5.85 -23.52
C GLU A 140 -18.49 -7.02 -24.50
N ARG A 141 -18.26 -8.25 -24.02
CA ARG A 141 -18.43 -9.46 -24.84
C ARG A 141 -19.87 -9.63 -25.30
N ARG A 142 -20.84 -9.33 -24.42
CA ARG A 142 -22.26 -9.42 -24.75
C ARG A 142 -22.67 -8.39 -25.81
N VAL A 143 -22.20 -7.15 -25.67
CA VAL A 143 -22.44 -6.09 -26.66
C VAL A 143 -21.89 -6.51 -28.02
N LYS A 144 -20.65 -6.98 -28.08
CA LYS A 144 -20.05 -7.46 -29.34
C LYS A 144 -20.87 -8.56 -30.01
N LEU A 145 -21.35 -9.55 -29.26
CA LEU A 145 -22.20 -10.62 -29.79
C LEU A 145 -23.56 -10.10 -30.28
N LEU A 146 -24.11 -9.07 -29.64
CA LEU A 146 -25.37 -8.44 -30.06
C LEU A 146 -25.17 -7.62 -31.33
N GLU A 147 -24.06 -6.87 -31.45
CA GLU A 147 -23.70 -6.14 -32.66
C GLU A 147 -23.50 -7.10 -33.85
N GLU A 148 -22.78 -8.20 -33.66
CA GLU A 148 -22.61 -9.23 -34.69
C GLU A 148 -23.96 -9.86 -35.12
N ARG A 149 -24.88 -10.08 -34.17
CA ARG A 149 -26.23 -10.58 -34.48
C ARG A 149 -27.08 -9.54 -35.20
N ALA A 150 -27.02 -8.27 -34.79
CA ALA A 150 -27.73 -7.18 -35.44
C ALA A 150 -27.26 -7.00 -36.89
N ALA A 151 -25.94 -7.00 -37.12
CA ALA A 151 -25.37 -6.93 -38.46
C ALA A 151 -25.84 -8.08 -39.38
N LYS A 152 -25.89 -9.31 -38.85
CA LYS A 152 -26.44 -10.46 -39.59
C LYS A 152 -27.94 -10.30 -39.90
N ALA A 153 -28.72 -9.78 -38.96
CA ALA A 153 -30.15 -9.54 -39.15
C ALA A 153 -30.40 -8.45 -40.22
N GLU A 154 -29.68 -7.34 -40.17
CA GLU A 154 -29.75 -6.28 -41.18
C GLU A 154 -29.36 -6.78 -42.57
N ALA A 155 -28.28 -7.57 -42.68
CA ALA A 155 -27.86 -8.18 -43.93
C ALA A 155 -28.93 -9.14 -44.50
N ALA A 156 -29.57 -9.94 -43.64
CA ALA A 156 -30.65 -10.84 -44.04
C ALA A 156 -31.89 -10.06 -44.50
N GLU A 157 -32.25 -8.99 -43.79
CA GLU A 157 -33.37 -8.12 -44.16
C GLU A 157 -33.12 -7.41 -45.49
N GLY A 158 -31.89 -6.92 -45.72
CA GLY A 158 -31.46 -6.36 -47.00
C GLY A 158 -31.58 -7.38 -48.15
N THR A 159 -31.16 -8.62 -47.92
CA THR A 159 -31.28 -9.71 -48.90
C THR A 159 -32.74 -10.04 -49.24
N LEU A 160 -33.63 -10.05 -48.24
CA LEU A 160 -35.05 -10.29 -48.44
C LEU A 160 -35.73 -9.18 -49.26
N LYS A 161 -35.35 -7.92 -49.00
CA LYS A 161 -35.90 -6.74 -49.67
C LYS A 161 -35.32 -6.50 -51.07
N ASP A 162 -34.22 -7.14 -51.43
CA ASP A 162 -33.61 -7.01 -52.76
C ASP A 162 -34.55 -7.62 -53.83
N VAL A 163 -35.04 -6.77 -54.73
CA VAL A 163 -35.99 -7.16 -55.78
C VAL A 163 -35.28 -7.87 -56.95
N SER A 164 -33.95 -7.74 -57.04
CA SER A 164 -33.15 -8.32 -58.12
C SER A 164 -32.87 -9.81 -57.97
N LEU A 165 -33.06 -10.37 -56.77
CA LEU A 165 -32.77 -11.77 -56.45
C LEU A 165 -34.00 -12.67 -56.57
N THR A 166 -33.80 -13.86 -57.12
CA THR A 166 -34.82 -14.91 -57.08
C THR A 166 -35.02 -15.46 -55.67
N PRO A 167 -36.15 -16.13 -55.38
CA PRO A 167 -36.36 -16.78 -54.09
C PRO A 167 -35.25 -17.77 -53.70
N GLU A 168 -34.73 -18.53 -54.67
CA GLU A 168 -33.64 -19.50 -54.46
C GLU A 168 -32.32 -18.79 -54.11
N GLU A 169 -32.00 -17.68 -54.78
CA GLU A 169 -30.79 -16.88 -54.51
C GLU A 169 -30.84 -16.19 -53.15
N LYS A 170 -32.02 -15.70 -52.73
CA LYS A 170 -32.25 -15.15 -51.39
C LYS A 170 -32.02 -16.21 -50.32
N GLN A 171 -32.52 -17.42 -50.55
CA GLN A 171 -32.39 -18.52 -49.60
C GLN A 171 -30.93 -18.97 -49.45
N ALA A 172 -30.17 -19.02 -50.54
CA ALA A 172 -28.74 -19.32 -50.52
C ALA A 172 -27.93 -18.26 -49.74
N ARG A 173 -28.16 -16.96 -50.01
CA ARG A 173 -27.48 -15.85 -49.30
C ARG A 173 -27.81 -15.80 -47.80
N ILE A 174 -29.07 -16.04 -47.43
CA ILE A 174 -29.45 -16.09 -46.00
C ILE A 174 -28.75 -17.25 -45.30
N ARG A 175 -28.66 -18.42 -45.94
CA ARG A 175 -27.90 -19.57 -45.38
C ARG A 175 -26.43 -19.22 -45.18
N GLU A 176 -25.81 -18.51 -46.10
CA GLU A 176 -24.43 -18.05 -45.99
C GLU A 176 -24.23 -17.06 -44.82
N ILE A 177 -25.10 -16.05 -44.67
CA ILE A 177 -25.06 -15.05 -43.57
C ILE A 177 -25.09 -15.71 -42.18
N PHE A 178 -25.87 -16.80 -42.05
CA PHE A 178 -26.00 -17.54 -40.80
C PHE A 178 -25.08 -18.77 -40.70
N GLY A 179 -24.29 -19.09 -41.73
CA GLY A 179 -23.41 -20.26 -41.76
C GLY A 179 -24.14 -21.60 -41.74
N LEU A 180 -25.34 -21.67 -42.34
CA LEU A 180 -26.14 -22.88 -42.44
C LEU A 180 -25.69 -23.73 -43.66
N PRO A 181 -25.74 -25.07 -43.57
CA PRO A 181 -25.41 -25.95 -44.70
C PRO A 181 -26.40 -25.80 -45.86
N ASN A 182 -25.89 -25.98 -47.09
CA ASN A 182 -26.65 -25.92 -48.35
C ASN A 182 -27.54 -27.14 -48.55
#